data_AF-A0AAU9V5H9-F1
#
_entry.id   AF-A0AAU9V5H9-F1
#
_cell.length_a   1.000
_cell.length_b   1.000
_cell.length_c   1.000
_cell.angle_alpha   90.00
_cell.angle_beta   90.00
_cell.angle_gamma   90.00
#
_symmetry.space_group_name_H-M   'P 1'
#
loop_
_entity.id
_entity.type
_entity.pdbx_description
1 polymer ?
#
loop_
_entity_poly.entity_id
_entity_poly.type
_entity_poly.pdbx_seq_one_letter_code
_entity_poly.pdbx_strand_id
1 'polypeptide(L)'
;MDTSSEQVAQIVALVREGLDQRTIARNLNLNQSTASRVYRRFLNRGSYEKRPGSGRTRATTNRNDRFIVSTSLRNRFLTSVNIKTELSEVR
;
A
#
# COMPACT_ATOMS: atom_id res chain seq x y z
N MET A 1 6.90 -0.96 -8.02
CA MET A 1 6.73 -1.21 -9.47
C MET A 1 5.45 -0.52 -9.87
N ASP A 2 5.62 0.60 -10.56
CA ASP A 2 4.51 1.47 -10.89
C ASP A 2 3.98 1.16 -12.29
N THR A 3 3.37 -0.03 -12.41
CA THR A 3 2.56 -0.33 -13.58
C THR A 3 1.15 0.19 -13.39
N SER A 4 0.67 1.01 -14.33
CA SER A 4 -0.71 1.48 -14.39
C SER A 4 -1.66 0.31 -14.62
N SER A 5 -2.92 0.39 -14.16
CA SER A 5 -3.92 -0.64 -14.41
C SER A 5 -4.14 -0.87 -15.91
N GLU A 6 -4.04 0.18 -16.71
CA GLU A 6 -4.08 0.11 -18.18
C GLU A 6 -2.93 -0.74 -18.75
N GLN A 7 -1.69 -0.52 -18.28
CA GLN A 7 -0.54 -1.33 -18.69
C GLN A 7 -0.71 -2.80 -18.29
N VAL A 8 -1.31 -3.06 -17.12
CA VAL A 8 -1.61 -4.44 -16.69
C VAL A 8 -2.63 -5.07 -17.65
N ALA A 9 -3.68 -4.34 -18.04
CA ALA A 9 -4.68 -4.81 -19.00
C ALA A 9 -4.06 -5.09 -20.37
N GLN A 10 -3.21 -4.19 -20.88
CA GLN A 10 -2.48 -4.38 -22.15
C GLN A 10 -1.58 -5.62 -22.10
N ILE A 11 -0.80 -5.81 -21.04
CA ILE A 11 0.02 -7.02 -20.86
C ILE A 11 -0.85 -8.28 -20.90
N VAL A 12 -1.96 -8.29 -20.17
CA VAL A 12 -2.86 -9.45 -20.10
C VAL A 12 -3.50 -9.75 -21.46
N ALA A 13 -3.92 -8.72 -22.20
CA ALA A 13 -4.49 -8.88 -23.54
C ALA A 13 -3.47 -9.48 -24.51
N LEU A 14 -2.25 -8.92 -24.56
CA LEU A 14 -1.20 -9.40 -25.45
C LEU A 14 -0.74 -10.84 -25.12
N VAL A 15 -0.69 -11.19 -23.83
CA VAL A 15 -0.39 -12.58 -23.43
C VAL A 15 -1.51 -13.53 -23.89
N ARG A 16 -2.79 -13.12 -23.81
CA ARG A 16 -3.92 -13.92 -24.29
C ARG A 16 -3.94 -14.10 -25.80
N GLU A 17 -3.42 -13.13 -26.54
CA GLU A 17 -3.19 -13.22 -27.99
C GLU A 17 -2.01 -14.14 -28.37
N GLY A 18 -1.27 -14.66 -27.38
CA GLY A 18 -0.18 -15.61 -27.58
C GLY A 18 1.19 -14.95 -27.80
N LEU A 19 1.32 -13.64 -27.55
CA LEU A 19 2.62 -12.98 -27.65
C LEU A 19 3.55 -13.36 -26.50
N ASP A 20 4.82 -13.58 -26.83
CA ASP A 20 5.83 -13.84 -25.82
C ASP A 20 6.12 -12.60 -24.95
N GLN A 21 6.44 -12.83 -23.69
CA GLN A 21 6.71 -11.80 -22.69
C GLN A 21 7.84 -10.86 -23.10
N ARG A 22 8.85 -11.33 -23.85
CA ARG A 22 9.95 -10.50 -24.35
C ARG A 22 9.49 -9.53 -25.46
N THR A 23 8.51 -9.94 -26.27
CA THR A 23 7.92 -9.10 -27.30
C THR A 23 7.00 -8.06 -26.67
N ILE A 24 6.16 -8.46 -25.72
CA ILE A 24 5.29 -7.56 -24.95
C ILE A 24 6.12 -6.48 -24.23
N ALA A 25 7.20 -6.90 -23.58
CA ALA A 25 8.10 -6.00 -22.88
C ALA A 25 8.73 -4.95 -23.82
N ARG A 26 9.17 -5.36 -25.02
CA ARG A 26 9.67 -4.42 -26.05
C ARG A 26 8.59 -3.47 -26.54
N ASN A 27 7.39 -3.96 -26.83
CA ASN A 27 6.28 -3.13 -27.32
C ASN A 27 5.85 -2.07 -26.30
N LEU A 28 5.92 -2.41 -25.01
CA LEU A 28 5.49 -1.52 -23.91
C LEU A 28 6.65 -0.75 -23.27
N ASN A 29 7.88 -0.85 -23.80
CA ASN A 29 9.10 -0.27 -23.20
C ASN A 29 9.30 -0.65 -21.72
N LEU A 30 9.04 -1.91 -21.39
CA LEU A 30 9.20 -2.49 -20.05
C LEU A 30 10.33 -3.53 -20.04
N ASN A 31 10.86 -3.84 -18.86
CA ASN A 31 11.69 -5.02 -18.68
C ASN A 31 10.84 -6.29 -18.80
N GLN A 32 11.40 -7.37 -19.36
CA GLN A 32 10.69 -8.66 -19.46
C GLN A 32 10.24 -9.21 -18.09
N SER A 33 11.06 -9.01 -17.05
CA SER A 33 10.72 -9.40 -15.68
C SER A 33 9.51 -8.64 -15.12
N THR A 34 9.29 -7.40 -15.57
CA THR A 34 8.09 -6.61 -15.27
C THR A 34 6.84 -7.25 -15.86
N ALA A 35 6.85 -7.56 -17.16
CA ALA A 35 5.74 -8.22 -17.83
C ALA A 35 5.41 -9.57 -17.17
N SER A 36 6.44 -10.38 -16.87
CA SER A 36 6.29 -11.67 -16.17
C SER A 36 5.67 -11.52 -14.79
N ARG A 37 6.16 -10.58 -13.97
CA ARG A 37 5.68 -10.36 -12.60
C ARG A 37 4.25 -9.81 -12.60
N VAL A 38 3.92 -8.92 -13.53
CA VAL A 38 2.58 -8.35 -13.69
C VAL A 38 1.58 -9.42 -14.10
N TYR A 39 1.89 -10.23 -15.12
CA TYR A 39 1.01 -11.30 -15.55
C TYR A 39 0.77 -12.33 -14.44
N ARG A 40 1.83 -12.75 -13.73
CA ARG A 40 1.71 -13.65 -12.58
C ARG A 40 0.86 -13.04 -11.45
N ARG A 41 0.99 -11.73 -11.19
CA ARG A 41 0.15 -11.01 -10.23
C ARG A 41 -1.32 -11.01 -10.65
N PHE A 42 -1.60 -10.82 -11.93
CA PHE A 42 -2.96 -10.90 -12.48
C PHE A 42 -3.54 -12.30 -12.29
N LEU A 43 -2.82 -13.36 -12.63
CA LEU A 43 -3.29 -14.74 -12.44
C LEU A 43 -3.64 -15.05 -10.98
N ASN A 44 -2.83 -14.57 -10.03
CA ASN A 44 -3.06 -14.80 -8.60
C ASN A 44 -4.28 -14.04 -8.04
N ARG A 45 -4.66 -12.91 -8.64
CA ARG A 45 -5.65 -11.98 -8.05
C ARG A 45 -6.92 -11.80 -8.89
N GLY A 46 -6.84 -11.99 -10.20
CA GLY A 46 -7.91 -11.70 -11.16
C GLY A 46 -8.22 -10.22 -11.34
N SER A 47 -7.32 -9.31 -10.91
CA SER A 47 -7.55 -7.86 -10.95
C SER A 47 -6.39 -7.12 -11.61
N TYR A 48 -6.72 -6.11 -12.39
CA TYR A 48 -5.79 -5.17 -13.01
C TYR A 48 -5.29 -4.10 -12.03
N GLU A 49 -6.06 -3.87 -10.95
CA GLU A 49 -5.80 -2.81 -10.00
C GLU A 49 -4.68 -3.14 -9.03
N LYS A 50 -3.94 -2.10 -8.64
CA LYS A 50 -2.94 -2.22 -7.58
C LYS A 50 -3.63 -2.61 -6.27
N ARG A 51 -2.89 -3.32 -5.41
CA ARG A 51 -3.39 -3.60 -4.06
C ARG A 51 -3.29 -2.31 -3.24
N PRO A 52 -4.31 -1.95 -2.45
CA PRO A 52 -4.10 -0.95 -1.41
C PRO A 52 -2.91 -1.39 -0.54
N GLY A 53 -2.02 -0.44 -0.21
CA GLY A 53 -0.86 -0.74 0.60
C GLY A 53 -1.27 -1.38 1.92
N SER A 54 -0.60 -2.47 2.33
CA SER A 54 -0.87 -3.15 3.60
C SER A 54 -0.17 -2.47 4.79
N GLY A 55 0.01 -1.16 4.72
CA GLY A 55 0.70 -0.40 5.76
C GLY A 55 -0.04 -0.45 7.10
N ARG A 56 0.67 -0.16 8.18
CA ARG A 56 0.08 -0.07 9.53
C ARG A 56 -0.95 1.06 9.56
N THR A 57 -2.18 0.74 9.93
CA THR A 57 -3.21 1.76 10.18
C THR A 57 -2.84 2.59 11.40
N ARG A 58 -3.25 3.87 11.41
CA ARG A 58 -3.06 4.72 12.59
C ARG A 58 -3.96 4.23 13.72
N ALA A 59 -3.37 4.00 14.89
CA ALA A 59 -4.11 3.63 16.10
C ALA A 59 -4.74 4.85 16.80
N THR A 60 -4.18 6.04 16.60
CA THR A 60 -4.59 7.29 17.23
C THR A 60 -5.18 8.27 16.21
N THR A 61 -6.14 9.08 16.67
CA THR A 61 -6.68 10.20 15.91
C THR A 61 -5.82 11.45 16.14
N ASN A 62 -5.97 12.48 15.30
CA ASN A 62 -5.29 13.77 15.50
C ASN A 62 -5.61 14.40 16.87
N ARG A 63 -6.83 14.18 17.40
CA ARG A 63 -7.20 14.66 18.74
C ARG A 63 -6.45 13.90 19.83
N ASN A 64 -6.35 12.58 19.70
CA ASN A 64 -5.58 11.75 20.62
C ASN A 64 -4.10 12.17 20.62
N ASP A 65 -3.51 12.40 19.44
CA ASP A 65 -2.12 12.81 19.31
C ASP A 65 -1.86 14.15 20.02
N ARG A 66 -2.76 15.14 19.83
CA ARG A 66 -2.66 16.43 20.54
C ARG A 66 -2.80 16.28 22.06
N PHE A 67 -3.69 15.40 22.52
CA PHE A 67 -3.86 15.11 23.94
C PHE A 67 -2.57 14.50 24.51
N ILE A 68 -2.05 13.44 23.89
CA ILE A 68 -0.81 12.77 24.30
C ILE A 68 0.35 13.77 24.41
N VAL A 69 0.53 14.62 23.39
CA VAL A 69 1.59 15.63 23.38
C VAL A 69 1.37 16.65 24.50
N SER A 70 0.17 17.21 24.65
CA SER A 70 -0.09 18.23 25.67
C SER A 70 0.06 17.68 27.09
N THR A 71 -0.45 16.48 27.36
CA THR A 71 -0.34 15.82 28.67
C THR A 71 1.11 15.51 29.02
N SER A 72 1.87 14.95 28.07
CA SER A 72 3.30 14.68 28.25
C SER A 72 4.12 15.95 28.50
N LEU A 73 3.78 17.07 27.83
CA LEU A 73 4.48 18.34 28.03
C LEU A 73 4.13 19.01 29.35
N ARG A 74 2.88 18.88 29.83
CA ARG A 74 2.45 19.44 31.14
C ARG A 74 3.09 18.69 32.30
N ASN A 75 3.20 17.37 32.22
CA ASN A 75 3.87 16.56 33.23
C ASN A 75 4.79 15.53 32.58
N ARG A 76 6.08 15.87 32.55
CA ARG A 76 7.14 15.07 31.90
C ARG A 76 7.45 13.76 32.62
N PHE A 77 6.93 13.55 33.83
CA PHE A 77 7.12 12.32 34.60
C PHE A 77 6.00 11.29 34.37
N LEU A 78 4.93 11.64 33.64
CA LEU A 78 3.86 10.70 33.33
C LEU A 78 4.37 9.58 32.43
N THR A 79 4.03 8.35 32.78
CA THR A 79 4.33 7.18 31.95
C THR A 79 3.33 7.06 30.82
N SER A 80 3.70 6.36 29.74
CA SER A 80 2.78 6.07 28.63
C SER A 80 1.52 5.32 29.06
N VAL A 81 1.59 4.55 30.16
CA VAL A 81 0.43 3.86 30.73
C VAL A 81 -0.53 4.86 31.35
N ASN A 82 -0.03 5.85 32.10
CA ASN A 82 -0.87 6.90 32.69
C ASN A 82 -1.49 7.79 31.62
N ILE A 83 -0.74 8.17 30.59
CA ILE A 83 -1.27 8.95 29.46
C ILE A 83 -2.36 8.17 28.73
N LYS A 84 -2.21 6.85 28.59
CA LYS A 84 -3.24 5.99 27.99
C LYS A 84 -4.50 5.93 28.84
N THR A 85 -4.39 5.80 30.16
CA THR A 85 -5.56 5.79 31.06
C THR A 85 -6.29 7.13 31.01
N GLU A 86 -5.58 8.25 31.10
CA GLU A 86 -6.19 9.59 30.98
C GLU A 86 -6.84 9.80 29.60
N LEU A 87 -6.19 9.33 28.53
CA LEU A 87 -6.75 9.42 27.17
C LEU A 87 -8.05 8.60 27.03
N SER A 88 -8.18 7.48 27.74
CA SER A 88 -9.43 6.70 27.74
C SER A 88 -10.56 7.35 28.54
N GLU A 89 -10.24 8.20 29.53
CA GLU A 89 -11.24 8.92 30.34
C GLU A 89 -11.80 10.16 29.62
N VAL A 90 -10.99 10.80 28.77
CA VAL A 90 -11.37 12.03 28.04
C VAL A 90 -12.03 11.74 26.68
N ARG A 91 -11.95 10.48 26.22
CA ARG A 91 -12.53 10.03 24.94
C ARG A 91 -14.04 9.83 25.05
#